data_AF-A0A7X7KU77-F1
#
_entry.id   AF-A0A7X7KU77-F1
#
_cell.length_a   1.000
_cell.length_b   1.000
_cell.length_c   1.000
_cell.angle_alpha   90.00
_cell.angle_beta   90.00
_cell.angle_gamma   90.00
#
_symmetry.space_group_name_H-M   'P 1'
#
loop_
_entity.id
_entity.type
_entity.pdbx_description
1 polymer ?
#
loop_
_entity_poly.entity_id
_entity_poly.type
_entity_poly.pdbx_seq_one_letter_code
_entity_poly.pdbx_strand_id
1 'polypeptide(L)'
;MNERKGSIQVSTENIFPVIRQWLYTDRDIFMRELVSNAADAITKLERLRGLGEWDAEADPDYAIHVTYDAEAGTISIRDNGLGMTEAEIDEYINQIAYSGAMAFVEQYKDKGDAAG
;
A
#
# COMPACT_ATOMS: atom_id res chain seq x y z
N MET A 1 -15.43 34.27 -9.54
CA MET A 1 -15.60 33.15 -8.60
C MET A 1 -14.23 32.55 -8.33
N ASN A 2 -13.73 32.89 -7.14
CA ASN A 2 -12.64 32.36 -6.33
C ASN A 2 -11.65 31.36 -6.95
N GLU A 3 -10.39 31.79 -7.05
CA GLU A 3 -9.21 30.93 -7.01
C GLU A 3 -9.24 30.09 -5.72
N ARG A 4 -9.06 28.77 -5.83
CA ARG A 4 -8.75 27.91 -4.69
C ARG A 4 -7.27 27.54 -4.76
N LYS A 5 -6.48 28.14 -3.87
CA LYS A 5 -5.16 27.62 -3.51
C LYS A 5 -5.34 26.60 -2.39
N GLY A 6 -4.92 25.37 -2.62
CA GLY A 6 -4.80 24.35 -1.58
C GLY A 6 -3.33 24.02 -1.39
N SER A 7 -2.82 24.22 -0.18
CA SER A 7 -1.62 23.54 0.28
C SER A 7 -2.08 22.45 1.23
N ILE A 8 -2.02 21.19 0.81
CA ILE A 8 -2.17 20.07 1.72
C ILE A 8 -0.75 19.71 2.18
N GLN A 9 -0.36 20.22 3.35
CA GLN A 9 0.75 19.64 4.11
C GLN A 9 0.14 18.60 5.06
N VAL A 10 0.18 17.33 4.66
CA VAL A 10 -0.13 16.22 5.57
C VAL A 10 1.10 15.98 6.43
N SER A 11 1.02 16.23 7.74
CA SER A 11 2.03 15.74 8.68
C SER A 11 1.89 14.23 8.81
N THR A 12 2.91 13.51 8.38
CA THR A 12 3.10 12.04 8.45
C THR A 12 3.02 11.46 9.88
N GLU A 13 3.02 12.30 10.91
CA GLU A 13 3.08 11.87 12.32
C GLU A 13 1.81 11.17 12.84
N ASN A 14 0.64 11.36 12.20
CA ASN A 14 -0.63 10.81 12.68
C ASN A 14 -0.98 9.41 12.13
N ILE A 15 -0.21 8.84 11.19
CA ILE A 15 -0.57 7.57 10.53
C ILE A 15 -0.07 6.32 11.25
N PHE A 16 1.07 6.43 11.94
CA PHE A 16 1.73 5.31 12.61
C PHE A 16 0.84 4.59 13.65
N PRO A 17 -0.04 5.26 14.42
CA PRO A 17 -0.97 4.57 15.33
C PRO A 17 -1.94 3.61 14.62
N VAL A 18 -2.45 3.98 13.43
CA VAL A 18 -3.39 3.14 12.66
C VAL A 18 -2.68 1.92 12.08
N ILE A 19 -1.52 2.15 11.46
CA ILE A 19 -0.69 1.08 10.90
C ILE A 19 -0.28 0.12 12.02
N ARG A 20 0.11 0.64 13.19
CA ARG A 20 0.42 -0.19 14.36
C ARG A 20 -0.78 -1.03 14.80
N GLN A 21 -1.98 -0.45 14.92
CA GLN A 21 -3.16 -1.20 15.34
C GLN A 21 -3.44 -2.39 14.40
N TRP A 22 -3.36 -2.16 13.08
CA TRP A 22 -3.52 -3.22 12.07
C TRP A 22 -2.42 -4.28 12.17
N LEU A 23 -1.15 -3.85 12.29
CA LEU A 23 -0.01 -4.75 12.42
C LEU A 23 -0.01 -5.59 13.69
N TYR A 24 -0.65 -5.15 14.78
CA TYR A 24 -0.68 -5.91 16.03
C TYR A 24 -1.93 -6.76 16.22
N THR A 25 -3.05 -6.37 15.60
CA THR A 25 -4.34 -7.07 15.78
C THR A 25 -4.54 -8.16 14.72
N ASP A 26 -4.14 -7.90 13.47
CA ASP A 26 -4.52 -8.73 12.31
C ASP A 26 -3.31 -9.06 11.42
N ARG A 27 -2.22 -9.55 12.04
CA ARG A 27 -0.95 -9.87 11.35
C ARG A 27 -1.11 -10.76 10.12
N ASP A 28 -1.95 -11.78 10.22
CA ASP A 28 -2.18 -12.73 9.14
C ASP A 28 -2.94 -12.09 7.97
N ILE A 29 -3.85 -11.15 8.28
CA ILE A 29 -4.58 -10.38 7.27
C ILE A 29 -3.61 -9.45 6.54
N PHE A 30 -2.72 -8.76 7.27
CA PHE A 30 -1.73 -7.89 6.65
C PHE A 30 -0.86 -8.63 5.63
N MET A 31 -0.34 -9.79 6.00
CA MET A 31 0.45 -10.63 5.08
C MET A 31 -0.39 -11.10 3.89
N ARG A 32 -1.64 -11.50 4.10
CA ARG A 32 -2.56 -11.88 3.03
C ARG A 32 -2.78 -10.73 2.04
N GLU A 33 -3.05 -9.52 2.51
CA GLU A 33 -3.31 -8.38 1.64
C GLU A 33 -2.08 -8.00 0.80
N LEU A 34 -0.86 -8.07 1.36
CA LEU A 34 0.34 -7.79 0.59
C LEU A 34 0.59 -8.82 -0.52
N VAL A 35 0.39 -10.11 -0.23
CA VAL A 35 0.52 -11.16 -1.25
C VAL A 35 -0.58 -11.05 -2.30
N SER A 36 -1.81 -10.70 -1.92
CA SER A 36 -2.90 -10.44 -2.87
C SER A 36 -2.57 -9.27 -3.81
N ASN A 37 -2.05 -8.16 -3.28
CA ASN A 37 -1.64 -7.01 -4.09
C ASN A 37 -0.53 -7.37 -5.10
N ALA A 38 0.44 -8.17 -4.68
CA ALA A 38 1.49 -8.70 -5.55
C ALA A 38 0.92 -9.59 -6.67
N ALA A 39 -0.04 -10.46 -6.36
CA ALA A 39 -0.73 -11.29 -7.35
C ALA A 39 -1.56 -10.46 -8.35
N ASP A 40 -2.23 -9.41 -7.87
CA ASP A 40 -2.95 -8.47 -8.72
C ASP A 40 -2.02 -7.71 -9.66
N ALA A 41 -0.83 -7.31 -9.20
CA ALA A 41 0.17 -6.65 -10.03
C ALA A 41 0.66 -7.56 -11.18
N ILE A 42 0.89 -8.84 -10.90
CA ILE A 42 1.23 -9.85 -11.91
C ILE A 42 0.09 -10.04 -12.90
N THR A 43 -1.15 -10.21 -12.41
CA THR A 43 -2.33 -10.44 -13.26
C THR A 43 -2.58 -9.26 -14.19
N LYS A 44 -2.39 -8.03 -13.72
CA LYS A 44 -2.50 -6.82 -14.55
C LYS A 44 -1.44 -6.80 -15.65
N LEU A 45 -0.20 -7.13 -15.32
CA LEU A 45 0.89 -7.20 -16.30
C LEU A 45 0.62 -8.28 -17.36
N GLU A 46 0.22 -9.48 -16.94
CA GLU A 46 -0.12 -10.57 -17.85
C GLU A 46 -1.24 -10.16 -18.83
N ARG A 47 -2.28 -9.49 -18.32
CA ARG A 47 -3.37 -8.98 -19.14
C ARG A 47 -2.89 -7.96 -20.18
N LEU A 48 -2.09 -6.98 -19.78
CA LEU A 48 -1.58 -5.95 -20.70
C LEU A 48 -0.71 -6.56 -21.80
N ARG A 49 0.11 -7.57 -21.46
CA ARG A 49 0.89 -8.33 -22.45
C ARG A 49 -0.01 -9.10 -23.42
N GLY A 50 -1.07 -9.74 -22.92
CA GLY A 50 -2.06 -10.44 -23.74
C GLY A 50 -2.79 -9.52 -24.73
N LEU A 51 -2.88 -8.22 -24.43
CA LEU A 51 -3.46 -7.18 -25.29
C LEU A 51 -2.42 -6.53 -26.23
N GLY A 52 -1.13 -6.82 -26.06
CA GLY A 52 -0.05 -6.15 -26.81
C GLY A 52 0.21 -4.71 -26.37
N GLU A 53 -0.27 -4.31 -25.19
CA GLU A 53 -0.12 -2.96 -24.63
C GLU A 53 1.09 -2.83 -23.70
N TRP A 54 1.89 -3.90 -23.58
CA TRP A 54 3.10 -3.93 -22.78
C TRP A 54 4.22 -4.65 -23.52
N ASP A 55 5.24 -3.89 -23.92
CA ASP A 55 6.31 -4.33 -24.83
C ASP A 55 7.68 -4.43 -24.15
N ALA A 56 7.74 -4.21 -22.83
CA ALA A 56 8.97 -4.37 -22.08
C ALA A 56 9.30 -5.86 -21.90
N GLU A 57 10.60 -6.19 -21.92
CA GLU A 57 11.13 -7.49 -21.53
C GLU A 57 10.85 -7.72 -20.03
N ALA A 58 9.65 -8.19 -19.72
CA ALA A 58 9.31 -8.70 -18.40
C ALA A 58 9.74 -10.17 -18.32
N ASP A 59 10.30 -10.54 -17.17
CA ASP A 59 10.60 -11.94 -16.85
C ASP A 59 9.33 -12.79 -17.07
N PRO A 60 9.35 -13.80 -17.96
CA PRO A 60 8.18 -14.62 -18.23
C PRO A 60 7.79 -15.50 -17.03
N ASP A 61 8.71 -15.74 -16.10
CA ASP A 61 8.44 -16.53 -14.91
C ASP A 61 7.89 -15.63 -13.79
N TYR A 62 6.57 -15.38 -13.84
CA TYR A 62 5.90 -14.62 -12.79
C TYR A 62 6.04 -15.30 -11.43
N ALA A 63 6.48 -14.54 -10.44
CA ALA A 63 6.71 -15.05 -9.10
C ALA A 63 6.50 -13.98 -8.03
N ILE A 64 6.05 -14.44 -6.87
CA ILE A 64 6.04 -13.64 -5.63
C ILE A 64 7.01 -14.32 -4.67
N HIS A 65 8.11 -13.64 -4.36
CA HIS A 65 9.11 -14.09 -3.41
C HIS A 65 8.83 -13.49 -2.03
N VAL A 66 8.63 -14.35 -1.04
CA VAL A 66 8.53 -13.96 0.37
C VAL A 66 9.77 -14.44 1.09
N THR A 67 10.63 -13.52 1.52
CA THR A 67 11.90 -13.82 2.18
C THR A 67 11.95 -13.21 3.57
N TYR A 68 12.46 -13.97 4.53
CA TYR A 68 12.73 -13.49 5.88
C TYR A 68 14.23 -13.41 6.11
N ASP A 69 14.70 -12.22 6.50
CA ASP A 69 16.06 -11.97 6.96
C ASP A 69 16.04 -11.83 8.48
N ALA A 70 16.59 -12.83 9.16
CA ALA A 70 16.65 -12.87 10.63
C ALA A 70 17.68 -11.88 11.21
N GLU A 71 18.74 -11.56 10.47
CA GLU A 71 19.78 -10.62 10.92
C GLU A 71 19.27 -9.18 10.83
N ALA A 72 18.60 -8.84 9.72
CA ALA A 72 17.98 -7.53 9.53
C ALA A 72 16.62 -7.39 10.25
N GLY A 73 15.99 -8.51 10.64
CA GLY A 73 14.66 -8.53 11.22
C GLY A 73 13.58 -8.09 10.22
N THR A 74 13.75 -8.38 8.94
CA THR A 74 12.87 -7.92 7.86
C THR A 74 12.18 -9.08 7.16
N ILE A 75 10.94 -8.84 6.72
CA ILE A 75 10.25 -9.69 5.75
C ILE A 75 10.14 -8.88 4.47
N SER A 76 10.56 -9.44 3.35
CA SER A 76 10.42 -8.84 2.02
C SER A 76 9.43 -9.63 1.20
N ILE A 77 8.51 -8.93 0.54
CA ILE A 77 7.59 -9.48 -0.46
C ILE A 77 7.95 -8.80 -1.77
N ARG A 78 8.39 -9.58 -2.75
CA ARG A 78 8.83 -9.08 -4.05
C ARG A 78 8.08 -9.80 -5.15
N ASP A 79 7.36 -9.04 -5.96
CA ASP A 79 6.81 -9.51 -7.23
C ASP A 79 7.59 -8.96 -8.43
N ASN A 80 7.35 -9.55 -9.59
CA ASN A 80 7.77 -9.06 -10.89
C ASN A 80 6.54 -8.66 -11.76
N GLY A 81 5.50 -8.14 -11.10
CA GLY A 81 4.29 -7.64 -11.76
C GLY A 81 4.46 -6.26 -12.37
N LEU A 82 3.33 -5.60 -12.65
CA LEU A 82 3.27 -4.31 -13.37
C LEU A 82 4.11 -3.20 -12.71
N GLY A 83 4.24 -3.25 -11.38
CA GLY A 83 4.82 -2.17 -10.60
C GLY A 83 3.94 -0.92 -10.59
N MET A 84 4.53 0.19 -10.14
CA MET A 84 3.91 1.52 -10.12
C MET A 84 4.93 2.55 -10.60
N THR A 85 4.44 3.55 -11.32
CA THR A 85 5.18 4.77 -11.63
C THR A 85 5.28 5.68 -10.41
N GLU A 86 6.20 6.64 -10.43
CA GLU A 86 6.34 7.64 -9.36
C GLU A 86 5.04 8.40 -9.10
N ALA A 87 4.32 8.77 -10.15
CA ALA A 87 3.02 9.45 -10.05
C ALA A 87 1.95 8.58 -9.37
N GLU A 88 1.90 7.28 -9.68
CA GLU A 88 0.96 6.35 -9.05
C GLU A 88 1.30 6.12 -7.57
N ILE A 89 2.59 6.10 -7.21
CA ILE A 89 3.02 6.05 -5.80
C ILE A 89 2.51 7.29 -5.06
N ASP A 90 2.68 8.47 -5.64
CA ASP A 90 2.22 9.71 -5.02
C ASP A 90 0.71 9.76 -4.84
N GLU A 91 -0.06 9.27 -5.83
CA GLU A 91 -1.52 9.25 -5.74
C GLU A 91 -2.02 8.18 -4.74
N TYR A 92 -1.62 6.91 -4.91
CA TYR A 92 -2.21 5.81 -4.16
C TYR A 92 -1.61 5.63 -2.77
N ILE A 93 -0.29 5.72 -2.65
CA ILE A 93 0.39 5.51 -1.37
C ILE A 93 0.41 6.80 -0.57
N ASN A 94 0.75 7.94 -1.19
CA ASN A 94 0.93 9.18 -0.42
C ASN A 94 -0.37 9.97 -0.21
N GLN A 95 -1.33 9.96 -1.13
CA GLN A 95 -2.56 10.72 -0.95
C GLN A 95 -3.72 9.86 -0.45
N ILE A 96 -4.01 8.74 -1.11
CA ILE A 96 -5.18 7.93 -0.79
C ILE A 96 -4.99 7.18 0.54
N ALA A 97 -3.87 6.49 0.74
CA ALA A 97 -3.64 5.77 2.00
C ALA A 97 -3.60 6.72 3.21
N TYR A 98 -3.00 7.91 3.06
CA TYR A 98 -2.96 8.90 4.15
C TYR A 98 -4.33 9.50 4.44
N SER A 99 -5.14 9.82 3.42
CA SER A 99 -6.49 10.34 3.65
C SER A 99 -7.39 9.32 4.35
N GLY A 100 -7.34 8.05 3.95
CA GLY A 100 -8.09 6.96 4.58
C GLY A 100 -7.66 6.70 6.03
N ALA A 101 -6.35 6.69 6.29
CA ALA A 101 -5.84 6.48 7.64
C ALA A 101 -6.15 7.67 8.57
N MET A 102 -6.07 8.92 8.08
CA MET A 102 -6.47 10.08 8.87
C MET A 102 -7.96 10.05 9.21
N ALA A 103 -8.83 9.72 8.24
CA ALA A 103 -10.26 9.56 8.49
C ALA A 103 -10.56 8.46 9.52
N PHE A 104 -9.79 7.35 9.50
CA PHE A 104 -9.86 6.32 10.53
C PHE A 104 -9.45 6.87 11.90
N VAL A 105 -8.31 7.55 12.04
CA VAL A 105 -7.91 8.16 13.33
C VAL A 105 -9.00 9.08 13.86
N GLU A 106 -9.55 9.95 13.01
CA GLU A 106 -10.57 10.92 13.43
C GLU A 106 -11.86 10.24 13.91
N GLN A 107 -12.33 9.20 13.23
CA GLN A 107 -13.52 8.44 13.66
C GLN A 107 -13.34 7.68 14.98
N TYR A 108 -12.11 7.34 15.36
CA TYR A 108 -11.82 6.56 16.55
C TYR A 108 -11.22 7.40 17.71
N LYS A 109 -10.81 8.65 17.46
CA LYS A 109 -10.44 9.62 18.51
C LYS A 109 -11.61 9.87 19.48
N ASP A 110 -12.83 9.96 18.98
CA ASP A 110 -14.02 10.20 19.81
C ASP A 110 -14.54 8.94 20.53
N LYS A 111 -14.03 7.75 20.18
CA LYS A 111 -14.38 6.47 20.83
C LYS A 111 -13.39 6.04 21.91
N GLY A 112 -12.34 6.83 22.14
CA GLY A 112 -11.27 6.55 23.10
C GLY A 112 -11.60 6.82 24.58
N ASP A 113 -12.71 7.50 24.90
CA ASP A 113 -13.12 7.78 26.30
C ASP A 113 -14.17 6.79 26.84
N ALA A 114 -14.33 5.62 26.21
CA ALA A 114 -15.31 4.61 26.63
C ALA A 114 -14.76 3.17 26.62
N ALA A 115 -13.48 2.95 26.93
CA ALA A 115 -12.97 1.66 27.42
C ALA A 115 -11.52 1.80 27.92
N GLY A 116 -11.33 1.94 29.25
CA GLY A 116 -10.03 1.79 29.92
C GLY A 116 -9.75 2.86 30.96
#